data_AF-A0A1F9LMK7-F1
#
_entry.id   AF-A0A1F9LMK7-F1
#
_cell.length_a   1.000
_cell.length_b   1.000
_cell.length_c   1.000
_cell.angle_alpha   90.00
_cell.angle_beta   90.00
_cell.angle_gamma   90.00
#
_symmetry.space_group_name_H-M   'P 1'
#
loop_
_entity.id
_entity.type
_entity.pdbx_description
1 polymer ?
#
loop_
_entity_poly.entity_id
_entity_poly.type
_entity_poly.pdbx_seq_one_letter_code
_entity_poly.pdbx_strand_id
1 'polypeptide(L)'
;MNARFGVIAIFVVSLFLAGGCVPRHVFRADAGYYLNLKAVDIPAEITNLEQLIADIKTAGQEEKRPELYYSLALLFSHYNNPQPDYGLALSSLQHYVELAGEAGKKAEVRYLNGLLQRLDELAGMREQCQRIDEEKTHLEQIRGGLQKKLEVLKKEKTHLEQICSGLQEKLEDLRKENLEKQKAIEQLRMLDMRLEQKKRIVQ
;
A
#
# COMPACT_ATOMS: atom_id res chain seq x y z
N MET A 1 -6.52 -62.18 49.02
CA MET A 1 -7.67 -61.31 49.33
C MET A 1 -7.44 -59.93 48.71
N ASN A 2 -8.30 -59.61 47.73
CA ASN A 2 -8.85 -58.30 47.36
C ASN A 2 -7.94 -57.10 47.02
N ALA A 3 -7.74 -56.94 45.70
CA ALA A 3 -8.06 -55.77 44.86
C ALA A 3 -7.95 -54.33 45.39
N ARG A 4 -7.25 -53.49 44.62
CA ARG A 4 -7.59 -52.10 44.20
C ARG A 4 -6.57 -51.65 43.14
N PHE A 5 -6.86 -51.81 41.86
CA PHE A 5 -7.44 -50.81 40.94
C PHE A 5 -6.67 -49.47 40.86
N GLY A 6 -5.90 -49.32 39.79
CA GLY A 6 -5.32 -48.07 39.30
C GLY A 6 -5.10 -48.20 37.79
N VAL A 7 -6.18 -48.06 37.02
CA VAL A 7 -6.19 -48.18 35.56
C VAL A 7 -5.67 -46.87 34.96
N ILE A 8 -4.42 -46.89 34.46
CA ILE A 8 -3.87 -45.89 33.56
C ILE A 8 -4.36 -46.27 32.16
N ALA A 9 -5.43 -45.61 31.69
CA ALA A 9 -5.93 -45.78 30.34
C ALA A 9 -5.08 -44.92 29.37
N ILE A 10 -4.12 -45.59 28.75
CA ILE A 10 -3.42 -45.16 27.54
C ILE A 10 -4.44 -45.19 26.39
N PHE A 11 -4.84 -44.02 25.87
CA PHE A 11 -5.52 -43.93 24.58
C PHE A 11 -4.49 -43.56 23.51
N VAL A 12 -3.88 -44.60 22.95
CA VAL A 12 -3.25 -44.59 21.62
C VAL A 12 -4.38 -44.82 20.63
N VAL A 13 -4.74 -43.83 19.81
CA VAL A 13 -5.24 -44.08 18.45
C VAL A 13 -4.81 -42.92 17.54
N SER A 14 -3.67 -43.17 16.92
CA SER A 14 -3.24 -42.79 15.56
C SER A 14 -4.36 -42.36 14.60
N LEU A 15 -4.39 -41.08 14.22
CA LEU A 15 -5.03 -40.50 13.05
C LEU A 15 -4.15 -39.29 12.67
N PHE A 16 -3.53 -39.10 11.50
CA PHE A 16 -3.74 -39.58 10.15
C PHE A 16 -2.37 -39.71 9.46
N LEU A 17 -1.99 -40.92 9.03
CA LEU A 17 -1.14 -41.08 7.85
C LEU A 17 -2.07 -41.31 6.67
N ALA A 18 -2.69 -40.22 6.20
CA ALA A 18 -3.23 -40.19 4.86
C ALA A 18 -2.05 -40.05 3.89
N GLY A 19 -1.36 -41.16 3.64
CA GLY A 19 -0.57 -41.33 2.43
C GLY A 19 -1.52 -41.31 1.26
N GLY A 20 -1.88 -40.10 0.81
CA GLY A 20 -2.52 -39.91 -0.46
C GLY A 20 -1.58 -40.42 -1.53
N CYS A 21 -1.94 -41.53 -2.18
CA CYS A 21 -1.34 -41.93 -3.43
C CYS A 21 -1.52 -40.75 -4.40
N VAL A 22 -0.47 -39.93 -4.56
CA VAL A 22 -0.41 -38.95 -5.63
C VAL A 22 -0.60 -39.74 -6.93
N PRO A 23 -1.66 -39.45 -7.71
CA PRO A 23 -1.88 -40.14 -8.97
C PRO A 23 -0.61 -40.01 -9.81
N ARG A 24 -0.08 -41.14 -10.30
CA ARG A 24 1.05 -41.19 -11.22
C ARG A 24 0.77 -40.21 -12.36
N HIS A 25 1.47 -39.09 -12.34
CA HIS A 25 1.35 -38.08 -13.37
C HIS A 25 1.88 -38.69 -14.66
N VAL A 26 0.96 -39.10 -15.54
CA VAL A 26 1.31 -39.52 -16.89
C VAL A 26 1.67 -38.23 -17.60
N PHE A 27 2.96 -37.97 -17.75
CA PHE A 27 3.48 -36.85 -18.53
C PHE A 27 2.76 -36.81 -19.88
N ARG A 28 1.85 -35.84 -20.06
CA ARG A 28 1.13 -35.63 -21.32
C ARG A 28 1.94 -34.65 -22.14
N ALA A 29 2.79 -35.20 -22.99
CA ALA A 29 3.70 -34.47 -23.88
C ALA A 29 2.99 -33.64 -24.98
N ASP A 30 1.69 -33.40 -24.88
CA ASP A 30 0.94 -32.62 -25.86
C ASP A 30 0.81 -31.17 -25.36
N ALA A 31 1.40 -30.23 -26.10
CA ALA A 31 1.30 -28.80 -25.83
C ALA A 31 -0.16 -28.33 -25.75
N GLY A 32 -1.09 -29.06 -26.39
CA GLY A 32 -2.52 -28.80 -26.29
C GLY A 32 -3.13 -29.02 -24.90
N TYR A 33 -2.51 -29.82 -24.02
CA TYR A 33 -3.03 -30.05 -22.67
C TYR A 33 -2.92 -28.78 -21.81
N TYR A 34 -1.72 -28.21 -21.72
CA TYR A 34 -1.44 -27.07 -20.85
C TYR A 34 -2.14 -25.79 -21.32
N LEU A 35 -2.32 -25.60 -22.63
CA LEU A 35 -3.03 -24.43 -23.19
C LEU A 35 -4.54 -24.41 -22.89
N ASN A 36 -5.13 -25.58 -22.62
CA ASN A 36 -6.56 -25.75 -22.37
C ASN A 36 -6.88 -25.90 -20.86
N LEU A 37 -5.89 -25.73 -19.99
CA LEU A 37 -6.10 -25.82 -18.55
C LEU A 37 -6.97 -24.65 -18.07
N LYS A 38 -7.94 -24.95 -17.21
CA LYS A 38 -8.77 -23.93 -16.60
C LYS A 38 -7.99 -23.24 -15.48
N ALA A 39 -8.29 -21.96 -15.24
CA ALA A 39 -7.65 -21.16 -14.19
C ALA A 39 -7.63 -21.84 -12.82
N VAL A 40 -8.71 -22.56 -12.47
CA VAL A 40 -8.86 -23.26 -11.19
C VAL A 40 -7.91 -24.47 -11.04
N ASP A 41 -7.50 -25.07 -12.14
CA ASP A 41 -6.68 -26.29 -12.14
C ASP A 41 -5.17 -26.00 -12.20
N ILE A 42 -4.78 -24.78 -12.63
CA ILE A 42 -3.37 -24.38 -12.82
C ILE A 42 -2.55 -24.48 -11.53
N PRO A 43 -2.99 -23.93 -10.37
CA PRO A 43 -2.19 -24.01 -9.14
C PRO A 43 -1.94 -25.44 -8.66
N ALA A 44 -2.92 -26.33 -8.82
CA ALA A 44 -2.77 -27.73 -8.47
C ALA A 44 -1.76 -28.43 -9.39
N GLU A 45 -1.81 -28.13 -10.70
CA GLU A 45 -0.89 -28.70 -11.67
C GLU A 45 0.55 -28.21 -11.48
N ILE A 46 0.76 -26.94 -11.13
CA ILE A 46 2.07 -26.40 -10.75
C ILE A 46 2.63 -27.19 -9.55
N THR A 47 1.86 -27.29 -8.47
CA THR A 47 2.26 -28.05 -7.27
C THR A 47 2.62 -29.49 -7.59
N ASN A 48 1.84 -30.15 -8.45
CA ASN A 48 2.08 -31.53 -8.85
C ASN A 48 3.41 -31.69 -9.61
N LEU A 49 3.72 -30.77 -10.53
CA LEU A 49 4.97 -30.79 -11.28
C LEU A 49 6.18 -30.45 -10.40
N GLU A 50 6.05 -29.50 -9.48
CA GLU A 50 7.09 -29.16 -8.50
C GLU A 50 7.44 -30.37 -7.62
N GLN A 51 6.43 -31.09 -7.11
CA GLN A 51 6.64 -32.30 -6.34
C GLN A 51 7.32 -33.39 -7.18
N LEU A 52 6.88 -33.58 -8.42
CA LEU A 52 7.49 -34.56 -9.31
C LEU A 52 8.97 -34.23 -9.60
N ILE A 53 9.29 -32.95 -9.81
CA ILE A 53 10.68 -32.48 -9.98
C ILE A 53 11.49 -32.75 -8.71
N ALA A 54 10.94 -32.47 -7.53
CA ALA A 54 11.61 -32.75 -6.26
C ALA A 54 11.92 -34.26 -6.08
N ASP A 55 10.95 -35.12 -6.39
CA ASP A 55 11.12 -36.57 -6.33
C ASP A 55 12.22 -37.05 -7.31
N ILE A 56 12.25 -36.51 -8.53
CA ILE A 56 13.26 -36.85 -9.53
C ILE A 56 14.66 -36.35 -9.12
N LYS A 57 14.74 -35.16 -8.50
CA LYS A 57 15.98 -34.62 -7.94
C LYS A 57 16.55 -35.53 -6.88
N THR A 58 15.73 -35.96 -5.92
CA THR A 58 16.17 -36.90 -4.86
C THR A 58 16.62 -38.24 -5.42
N ALA A 59 16.05 -38.69 -6.54
CA ALA A 59 16.46 -39.90 -7.25
C ALA A 59 17.73 -39.72 -8.13
N GLY A 60 18.27 -38.51 -8.25
CA GLY A 60 19.43 -38.20 -9.11
C GLY A 60 19.17 -38.39 -10.60
N GLN A 61 17.92 -38.16 -11.05
CA GLN A 61 17.49 -38.41 -12.44
C GLN A 61 17.04 -37.14 -13.17
N GLU A 62 17.41 -35.96 -12.66
CA GLU A 62 16.96 -34.66 -13.16
C GLU A 62 17.27 -34.44 -14.64
N GLU A 63 18.48 -34.79 -15.08
CA GLU A 63 18.92 -34.68 -16.48
C GLU A 63 18.09 -35.50 -17.45
N LYS A 64 17.32 -36.49 -16.97
CA LYS A 64 16.52 -37.38 -17.83
C LYS A 64 15.15 -36.82 -18.18
N ARG A 65 14.69 -35.76 -17.53
CA ARG A 65 13.34 -35.19 -17.72
C ARG A 65 13.34 -33.67 -17.75
N PRO A 66 14.12 -33.04 -18.65
CA PRO A 66 14.14 -31.59 -18.77
C PRO A 66 12.75 -31.01 -19.11
N GLU A 67 11.89 -31.76 -19.78
CA GLU A 67 10.58 -31.29 -20.25
C GLU A 67 9.64 -30.86 -19.12
N LEU A 68 9.86 -31.34 -17.89
CA LEU A 68 9.10 -30.91 -16.72
C LEU A 68 9.30 -29.41 -16.44
N TYR A 69 10.52 -28.92 -16.59
CA TYR A 69 10.84 -27.50 -16.45
C TYR A 69 10.22 -26.65 -17.55
N TYR A 70 10.15 -27.19 -18.77
CA TYR A 70 9.46 -26.52 -19.87
C TYR A 70 7.96 -26.38 -19.60
N SER A 71 7.30 -27.47 -19.16
CA SER A 71 5.89 -27.43 -18.78
C SER A 71 5.63 -26.48 -17.61
N LEU A 72 6.52 -26.46 -16.61
CA LEU A 72 6.42 -25.57 -15.47
C LEU A 72 6.52 -24.09 -15.91
N ALA A 73 7.45 -23.77 -16.81
CA ALA A 73 7.56 -22.44 -17.40
C ALA A 73 6.27 -22.00 -18.12
N LEU A 74 5.64 -22.90 -18.88
CA LEU A 74 4.38 -22.62 -19.56
C LEU A 74 3.22 -22.37 -18.59
N LEU A 75 3.16 -23.09 -17.47
CA LEU A 75 2.12 -22.90 -16.46
C LEU A 75 2.28 -21.60 -15.69
N PHE A 76 3.50 -21.28 -15.25
CA PHE A 76 3.77 -20.02 -14.57
C PHE A 76 3.44 -18.81 -15.42
N SER A 77 3.67 -18.89 -16.74
CA SER A 77 3.36 -17.83 -17.70
C SER A 77 1.98 -17.95 -18.36
N HIS A 78 1.14 -18.89 -17.92
CA HIS A 78 -0.12 -19.18 -18.59
C HIS A 78 -1.12 -18.01 -18.44
N TYR A 79 -1.83 -17.66 -19.52
CA TYR A 79 -2.76 -16.52 -19.53
C TYR A 79 -3.96 -16.68 -18.58
N ASN A 80 -4.39 -17.93 -18.33
CA ASN A 80 -5.41 -18.24 -17.32
C ASN A 80 -4.83 -18.47 -15.91
N ASN A 81 -3.51 -18.38 -15.70
CA ASN A 81 -2.95 -18.51 -14.36
C ASN A 81 -3.48 -17.33 -13.50
N PRO A 82 -4.18 -17.58 -12.38
CA PRO A 82 -4.67 -16.50 -11.52
C PRO A 82 -3.53 -15.68 -10.88
N GLN A 83 -2.33 -16.24 -10.80
CA GLN A 83 -1.13 -15.61 -10.23
C GLN A 83 0.06 -15.90 -11.15
N PRO A 84 0.14 -15.25 -12.32
CA PRO A 84 1.25 -15.46 -13.24
C PRO A 84 2.55 -14.95 -12.60
N ASP A 85 3.59 -15.75 -12.70
CA ASP A 85 4.94 -15.43 -12.20
C ASP A 85 5.95 -15.62 -13.33
N TYR A 86 6.23 -14.52 -14.03
CA TYR A 86 7.13 -14.55 -15.18
C TYR A 86 8.59 -14.78 -14.77
N GLY A 87 8.98 -14.43 -13.55
CA GLY A 87 10.32 -14.71 -13.01
C GLY A 87 10.53 -16.20 -12.77
N LEU A 88 9.55 -16.89 -12.17
CA LEU A 88 9.57 -18.35 -12.02
C LEU A 88 9.45 -19.07 -13.36
N ALA A 89 8.66 -18.52 -14.30
CA ALA A 89 8.61 -19.06 -15.66
C ALA A 89 9.99 -18.98 -16.34
N LEU A 90 10.68 -17.84 -16.20
CA LEU A 90 11.99 -17.59 -16.79
C LEU A 90 13.06 -18.52 -16.20
N SER A 91 13.12 -18.66 -14.87
CA SER A 91 14.08 -19.54 -14.21
C SER A 91 13.84 -21.02 -14.58
N SER A 92 12.57 -21.44 -14.65
CA SER A 92 12.21 -22.79 -15.10
C SER A 92 12.66 -23.02 -16.55
N LEU A 93 12.43 -22.05 -17.44
CA LEU A 93 12.84 -22.17 -18.83
C LEU A 93 14.37 -22.18 -18.98
N GLN A 94 15.10 -21.43 -18.16
CA GLN A 94 16.56 -21.45 -18.14
C GLN A 94 17.10 -22.82 -17.73
N HIS A 95 16.54 -23.44 -16.67
CA HIS A 95 16.89 -24.82 -16.31
C HIS A 95 16.56 -25.83 -17.40
N TYR A 96 15.44 -25.66 -18.11
CA TYR A 96 15.16 -26.49 -19.28
C TYR A 96 16.26 -26.35 -20.35
N VAL A 97 16.69 -25.14 -20.66
CA VAL A 97 17.75 -24.90 -21.66
C VAL A 97 19.08 -25.53 -21.25
N GLU A 98 19.43 -25.46 -19.97
CA GLU A 98 20.65 -26.06 -19.41
C GLU A 98 20.65 -27.59 -19.53
N LEU A 99 19.52 -28.24 -19.21
CA LEU A 99 19.41 -29.70 -19.20
C LEU A 99 19.11 -30.31 -20.57
N ALA A 100 18.37 -29.62 -21.44
CA ALA A 100 17.90 -30.16 -22.73
C ALA A 100 18.95 -30.08 -23.87
N GLY A 101 20.10 -29.46 -23.63
CA GLY A 101 21.18 -29.34 -24.62
C GLY A 101 20.73 -28.70 -25.94
N GLU A 102 20.88 -29.40 -27.07
CA GLU A 102 20.47 -28.90 -28.40
C GLU A 102 18.96 -28.62 -28.51
N ALA A 103 18.12 -29.38 -27.80
CA ALA A 103 16.67 -29.12 -27.79
C ALA A 103 16.33 -27.79 -27.10
N GLY A 104 17.13 -27.37 -26.12
CA GLY A 104 17.02 -26.06 -25.47
C GLY A 104 17.42 -24.89 -26.37
N LYS A 105 18.18 -25.13 -27.45
CA LYS A 105 18.64 -24.10 -28.39
C LYS A 105 17.67 -23.82 -29.54
N LYS A 106 16.54 -24.55 -29.59
CA LYS A 106 15.47 -24.37 -30.57
C LYS A 106 15.01 -22.92 -30.64
N ALA A 107 14.63 -22.48 -31.83
CA ALA A 107 14.25 -21.09 -32.08
C ALA A 107 13.03 -20.68 -31.23
N GLU A 108 12.11 -21.63 -31.04
CA GLU A 108 10.89 -21.48 -30.24
C GLU A 108 11.21 -21.23 -28.77
N VAL A 109 12.20 -21.93 -28.21
CA VAL A 109 12.63 -21.79 -26.81
C VAL A 109 13.30 -20.43 -26.61
N ARG A 110 14.16 -20.02 -27.55
CA ARG A 110 14.77 -18.68 -27.54
C ARG A 110 13.73 -17.57 -27.66
N TYR A 111 12.73 -17.75 -28.52
CA TYR A 111 11.62 -16.82 -28.67
C TYR A 111 10.80 -16.71 -27.38
N LEU A 112 10.44 -17.85 -26.77
CA LEU A 112 9.71 -17.89 -25.50
C LEU A 112 10.50 -17.20 -24.39
N ASN A 113 11.81 -17.43 -24.31
CA ASN A 113 12.68 -16.76 -23.33
C ASN A 113 12.65 -15.23 -23.48
N GLY A 114 12.77 -14.72 -24.71
CA GLY A 114 12.65 -13.28 -24.99
C GLY A 114 11.27 -12.72 -24.66
N LEU A 115 10.20 -13.49 -24.91
CA LEU A 115 8.84 -13.09 -24.54
C LEU A 115 8.68 -12.99 -23.02
N LEU A 116 9.16 -13.99 -22.27
CA LEU A 116 9.08 -14.01 -20.81
C LEU A 116 9.85 -12.86 -20.17
N GLN A 117 11.07 -12.58 -20.65
CA GLN A 117 11.83 -11.41 -20.20
C GLN A 117 11.03 -10.12 -20.39
N ARG A 118 10.41 -9.96 -21.56
CA ARG A 118 9.61 -8.76 -21.84
C ARG A 118 8.36 -8.67 -20.98
N LEU A 119 7.70 -9.78 -20.70
CA LEU A 119 6.54 -9.83 -19.82
C LEU A 119 6.89 -9.50 -18.38
N ASP A 120 8.02 -10.02 -17.88
CA ASP A 120 8.54 -9.72 -16.55
C ASP A 120 8.86 -8.22 -16.38
N GLU A 121 9.57 -7.63 -17.35
CA GLU A 121 9.81 -6.19 -17.41
C GLU A 121 8.50 -5.38 -17.38
N LEU A 122 7.52 -5.76 -18.19
CA LEU A 122 6.22 -5.08 -18.27
C LEU A 122 5.41 -5.23 -16.98
N ALA A 123 5.49 -6.37 -16.30
CA ALA A 123 4.86 -6.60 -15.01
C ALA A 123 5.47 -5.67 -13.95
N GLY A 124 6.80 -5.61 -13.86
CA GLY A 124 7.49 -4.71 -12.94
C GLY A 124 7.19 -3.22 -13.21
N MET A 125 7.10 -2.82 -14.49
CA MET A 125 6.67 -1.46 -14.85
C MET A 125 5.22 -1.19 -14.46
N ARG A 126 4.31 -2.15 -14.62
CA ARG A 126 2.90 -2.00 -14.21
C ARG A 126 2.77 -1.78 -12.70
N GLU A 127 3.51 -2.55 -11.88
CA GLU A 127 3.52 -2.36 -10.43
C GLU A 127 4.07 -0.99 -10.03
N GLN A 128 5.12 -0.51 -10.71
CA GLN A 128 5.63 0.85 -10.52
C GLN A 128 4.58 1.90 -10.86
N CYS A 129 3.90 1.77 -12.00
CA CYS A 129 2.82 2.68 -12.38
C CYS A 129 1.68 2.69 -11.34
N GLN A 130 1.27 1.53 -10.83
CA GLN A 130 0.24 1.43 -9.80
C GLN A 130 0.65 2.16 -8.51
N ARG A 131 1.88 1.96 -8.03
CA ARG A 131 2.41 2.67 -6.86
C ARG A 131 2.44 4.18 -7.07
N ILE A 132 2.86 4.63 -8.25
CA ILE A 132 2.89 6.05 -8.61
C ILE A 132 1.48 6.63 -8.63
N ASP A 133 0.50 5.90 -9.18
CA ASP A 133 -0.90 6.35 -9.19
C ASP A 133 -1.47 6.44 -7.77
N GLU A 134 -1.22 5.45 -6.90
CA GLU A 134 -1.63 5.49 -5.49
C GLU A 134 -1.03 6.70 -4.77
N GLU A 135 0.28 6.93 -4.90
CA GLU A 135 0.96 8.08 -4.29
C GLU A 135 0.41 9.41 -4.81
N LYS A 136 0.15 9.51 -6.12
CA LYS A 136 -0.46 10.69 -6.73
C LYS A 136 -1.84 10.97 -6.15
N THR A 137 -2.70 9.97 -6.00
CA THR A 137 -4.03 10.17 -5.40
C THR A 137 -3.93 10.66 -3.95
N HIS A 138 -3.00 10.12 -3.17
CA HIS A 138 -2.75 10.55 -1.80
C HIS A 138 -2.27 12.02 -1.72
N LEU A 139 -1.32 12.40 -2.59
CA LEU A 139 -0.84 13.78 -2.67
C LEU A 139 -1.93 14.76 -3.09
N GLU A 140 -2.83 14.37 -4.01
CA GLU A 140 -3.98 15.18 -4.39
C GLU A 140 -4.96 15.42 -3.24
N GLN A 141 -5.20 14.41 -2.39
CA GLN A 141 -6.00 14.55 -1.18
C GLN A 141 -5.37 15.52 -0.17
N ILE A 142 -4.07 15.39 0.09
CA ILE A 142 -3.32 16.30 0.98
C ILE A 142 -3.39 17.73 0.44
N ARG A 143 -3.14 17.93 -0.86
CA ARG A 143 -3.21 19.24 -1.50
C ARG A 143 -4.59 19.87 -1.32
N GLY A 144 -5.66 19.11 -1.53
CA GLY A 144 -7.03 19.58 -1.32
C GLY A 144 -7.30 19.97 0.14
N GLY A 145 -6.79 19.19 1.10
CA GLY A 145 -6.90 19.48 2.54
C GLY A 145 -6.15 20.76 2.94
N LEU A 146 -4.93 20.95 2.44
CA LEU A 146 -4.13 22.16 2.67
C LEU A 146 -4.78 23.39 2.07
N GLN A 147 -5.35 23.29 0.87
CA GLN A 147 -6.05 24.39 0.22
C GLN A 147 -7.27 24.85 1.03
N LYS A 148 -8.05 23.91 1.59
CA LYS A 148 -9.17 24.25 2.50
C LYS A 148 -8.69 24.97 3.76
N LYS A 149 -7.63 24.49 4.40
CA LYS A 149 -7.05 25.13 5.60
C LYS A 149 -6.56 26.55 5.29
N LEU A 150 -5.91 26.72 4.15
CA LEU A 150 -5.41 28.02 3.70
C LEU A 150 -6.55 29.02 3.49
N GLU A 151 -7.68 28.59 2.93
CA GLU A 151 -8.85 29.46 2.78
C GLU A 151 -9.52 29.81 4.12
N VAL A 152 -9.55 28.89 5.09
CA VAL A 152 -10.02 29.19 6.45
C VAL A 152 -9.13 30.24 7.12
N LEU A 153 -7.81 30.03 7.09
CA LEU A 153 -6.84 30.96 7.70
C LEU A 153 -6.89 32.35 7.05
N LYS A 154 -7.12 32.43 5.73
CA LYS A 154 -7.33 33.72 5.06
C LYS A 154 -8.57 34.44 5.60
N LYS A 155 -9.69 33.75 5.75
CA LYS A 155 -10.93 34.35 6.29
C LYS A 155 -10.72 34.84 7.72
N GLU A 156 -10.10 34.01 8.57
CA GLU A 156 -9.78 34.38 9.94
C GLU A 156 -8.87 35.61 10.00
N LYS A 157 -7.83 35.65 9.16
CA LYS A 157 -6.95 36.81 9.05
C LYS A 157 -7.73 38.07 8.68
N THR A 158 -8.57 38.03 7.66
CA THR A 158 -9.37 39.20 7.25
C THR A 158 -10.34 39.65 8.34
N HIS A 159 -10.91 38.71 9.10
CA HIS A 159 -11.80 39.02 10.21
C HIS A 159 -11.04 39.71 11.36
N LEU A 160 -9.85 39.21 11.70
CA LEU A 160 -8.99 39.83 12.71
C LEU A 160 -8.55 41.25 12.29
N GLU A 161 -8.21 41.45 11.02
CA GLU A 161 -7.86 42.78 10.49
C GLU A 161 -9.02 43.78 10.65
N GLN A 162 -10.26 43.36 10.38
CA GLN A 162 -11.47 44.17 10.59
C GLN A 162 -11.72 44.49 12.07
N ILE A 163 -11.50 43.53 12.97
CA ILE A 163 -11.63 43.77 14.41
C ILE A 163 -10.57 44.78 14.87
N CYS A 164 -9.33 44.62 14.44
CA CYS A 164 -8.24 45.53 14.78
C CYS A 164 -8.53 46.95 14.32
N SER A 165 -9.01 47.15 13.08
CA SER A 165 -9.38 48.49 12.59
C SER A 165 -10.53 49.09 13.40
N GLY A 166 -11.57 48.31 13.69
CA GLY A 166 -12.70 48.80 14.49
C GLY A 166 -12.32 49.14 15.94
N LEU A 167 -11.37 48.42 16.54
CA LEU A 167 -10.83 48.76 17.85
C LEU A 167 -9.96 50.02 17.82
N GLN A 168 -9.19 50.23 16.75
CA GLN A 168 -8.40 51.45 16.56
C GLN A 168 -9.30 52.69 16.47
N GLU A 169 -10.39 52.63 15.70
CA GLU A 169 -11.36 53.72 15.59
C GLU A 169 -11.98 54.06 16.95
N LYS A 170 -12.48 53.06 17.68
CA LYS A 170 -13.04 53.26 19.03
C LYS A 170 -12.04 53.87 20.00
N LEU A 171 -10.77 53.48 19.91
CA LEU A 171 -9.71 54.01 20.76
C LEU A 171 -9.47 55.49 20.47
N GLU A 172 -9.46 55.89 19.20
CA GLU A 172 -9.35 57.30 18.80
C GLU A 172 -10.54 58.14 19.24
N ASP A 173 -11.77 57.61 19.15
CA ASP A 173 -12.96 58.32 19.63
C ASP A 173 -12.93 58.52 21.15
N LEU A 174 -12.57 57.49 21.91
CA LEU A 174 -12.39 57.60 23.37
C LEU A 174 -11.29 58.59 23.75
N ARG A 175 -10.19 58.66 22.97
CA ARG A 175 -9.14 59.65 23.17
C ARG A 175 -9.66 61.08 23.00
N LYS A 176 -10.47 61.33 21.96
CA LYS A 176 -11.09 62.64 21.72
C LYS A 176 -12.05 63.01 22.86
N GLU A 177 -12.95 62.12 23.25
CA GLU A 177 -13.90 62.36 24.32
C GLU A 177 -13.19 62.65 25.66
N ASN A 178 -12.14 61.89 25.96
CA ASN A 178 -11.34 62.11 27.17
C ASN A 178 -10.64 63.48 27.14
N LEU A 179 -10.10 63.90 25.99
CA LEU A 179 -9.52 65.22 25.83
C LEU A 179 -10.54 66.34 26.03
N GLU A 180 -11.76 66.19 25.51
CA GLU A 180 -12.85 67.15 25.71
C GLU A 180 -13.24 67.24 27.19
N LYS A 181 -13.39 66.10 27.87
CA LYS A 181 -13.65 66.04 29.31
C LYS A 181 -12.54 66.70 30.13
N GLN A 182 -11.27 66.48 29.76
CA GLN A 182 -10.14 67.15 30.41
C GLN A 182 -10.22 68.67 30.28
N LYS A 183 -10.51 69.19 29.07
CA LYS A 183 -10.70 70.63 28.84
C LYS A 183 -11.86 71.20 29.68
N ALA A 184 -12.98 70.47 29.77
CA ALA A 184 -14.13 70.90 30.58
C ALA A 184 -13.78 70.95 32.08
N ILE A 185 -13.05 69.96 32.60
CA ILE A 185 -12.56 69.96 33.99
C ILE A 185 -11.65 71.17 34.25
N GLU A 186 -10.74 71.49 33.33
CA GLU A 186 -9.85 72.64 33.44
C GLU A 186 -10.63 73.97 33.50
N GLN A 187 -11.65 74.12 32.66
CA GLN A 187 -12.53 75.30 32.65
C GLN A 187 -13.30 75.42 33.97
N LEU A 188 -13.85 74.32 34.49
CA LEU A 188 -14.55 74.31 35.77
C LEU A 188 -13.61 74.72 36.92
N ARG A 189 -12.36 74.19 36.95
CA ARG A 189 -11.35 74.60 37.94
C ARG A 189 -11.06 76.11 37.87
N MET A 190 -10.94 76.66 36.68
CA MET A 190 -10.73 78.10 36.48
C MET A 190 -11.91 78.94 36.98
N LEU A 191 -13.15 78.47 36.77
CA LEU A 191 -14.36 79.13 37.27
C LEU A 191 -14.44 79.06 38.80
N ASP A 192 -14.16 77.92 39.40
CA ASP A 192 -14.14 77.74 40.86
C ASP A 192 -13.14 78.69 41.52
N MET A 193 -11.92 78.81 40.97
CA MET A 193 -10.93 79.79 41.45
C MET A 193 -11.45 81.23 41.39
N ARG A 194 -12.11 81.62 40.30
CA ARG A 194 -12.67 82.99 40.15
C ARG A 194 -13.82 83.23 41.13
N LEU A 195 -14.70 82.24 41.34
CA LEU A 195 -15.79 82.35 42.30
C LEU A 195 -15.25 82.51 43.72
N GLU A 196 -14.22 81.73 44.07
CA GLU A 196 -13.58 81.79 45.38
C GLU A 196 -12.87 83.14 45.62
N GLN A 197 -12.19 83.68 44.59
CA GLN A 197 -11.64 85.04 44.65
C GLN A 197 -12.72 86.09 44.87
N LYS A 198 -13.86 86.01 44.15
CA LYS A 198 -14.98 86.94 44.31
C LYS A 198 -15.60 86.88 45.70
N LYS A 199 -15.79 85.68 46.27
CA LYS A 199 -16.31 85.52 47.64
C LYS A 199 -15.46 86.26 48.67
N ARG A 200 -14.13 86.21 48.52
CA ARG A 200 -13.20 86.91 49.42
C ARG A 200 -13.24 88.45 49.30
N ILE A 201 -13.73 88.99 48.19
CA ILE A 201 -13.82 90.45 47.97
C ILE A 201 -15.14 91.01 48.53
N VAL A 202 -16.19 90.19 48.62
CA VAL A 202 -17.53 90.59 49.04
C VAL A 202 -17.75 90.42 50.56
N GLN A 203 -16.85 89.72 51.25
CA GLN A 203 -16.80 89.61 52.71
C GLN A 203 -15.90 90.70 53.31
#